data_AF-K1TTE9-F1
#
_entry.id   AF-K1TTE9-F1
#
_cell.length_a   1.000
_cell.length_b   1.000
_cell.length_c   1.000
_cell.angle_alpha   90.00
_cell.angle_beta   90.00
_cell.angle_gamma   90.00
#
_symmetry.space_group_name_H-M   'P 1'
#
loop_
_entity.id
_entity.type
_entity.pdbx_description
1 polymer ?
#
loop_
_entity_poly.entity_id
_entity_poly.type
_entity_poly.pdbx_seq_one_letter_code
_entity_poly.pdbx_strand_id
1 'polypeptide(L)' 'MLKRALFFSTPFCLSLRDNQLVIATKEAPNLRKSVPIEDIGVVVLEHQQTTVTLPLLNALSDRNVAVAFATATGCPTPC' A
#
# COMPACT_ATOMS: atom_id res chain seq x y z
N MET A 1 -6.39 -12.60 -16.47
CA MET A 1 -7.02 -11.79 -15.41
C MET A 1 -6.17 -10.55 -15.22
N LEU A 2 -6.79 -9.36 -15.17
CA LEU A 2 -6.06 -8.09 -15.14
C LEU A 2 -5.78 -7.70 -13.69
N LYS A 3 -4.52 -7.79 -13.26
CA LYS A 3 -4.11 -7.30 -11.94
C LYS A 3 -4.04 -5.77 -11.94
N ARG A 4 -4.46 -5.14 -10.84
CA ARG A 4 -4.47 -3.69 -10.64
C ARG A 4 -3.15 -3.21 -10.04
N ALA A 5 -2.74 -2.02 -10.43
CA ALA A 5 -1.68 -1.26 -9.77
C ALA A 5 -2.31 -0.30 -8.77
N LEU A 6 -1.87 -0.34 -7.52
CA LEU A 6 -2.28 0.61 -6.47
C LEU A 6 -1.16 1.59 -6.19
N PHE A 7 -1.49 2.89 -6.19
CA PHE A 7 -0.54 3.97 -5.93
C PHE A 7 -1.01 4.78 -4.72
N PHE A 8 -0.15 4.88 -3.70
CA PHE A 8 -0.42 5.57 -2.45
C PHE A 8 0.47 6.80 -2.30
N SER A 9 -0.05 7.96 -2.71
CA SER A 9 0.63 9.28 -2.67
C SER A 9 0.23 10.15 -1.48
N THR A 10 -0.81 9.75 -0.76
CA THR A 10 -1.29 10.42 0.46
C THR A 10 -1.15 9.49 1.67
N PRO A 11 -1.10 10.01 2.90
CA PRO A 11 -0.91 9.18 4.09
C PRO A 11 -2.09 8.23 4.31
N PHE A 12 -1.85 6.93 4.14
CA PHE A 12 -2.81 5.87 4.44
C PHE A 12 -2.26 4.88 5.46
N CYS A 13 -3.18 4.25 6.19
CA CYS A 13 -2.94 3.08 7.00
C CYS A 13 -3.43 1.86 6.21
N LEU A 14 -2.49 1.03 5.78
CA LEU A 14 -2.72 -0.20 5.03
C LEU A 14 -2.62 -1.40 5.96
N SER A 15 -3.67 -2.21 6.03
CA SER A 15 -3.70 -3.43 6.82
C SER A 15 -4.35 -4.58 6.08
N LEU A 16 -4.12 -5.80 6.54
CA LEU A 16 -4.77 -7.00 6.02
C LEU A 16 -5.98 -7.34 6.88
N ARG A 17 -7.12 -7.61 6.25
CA ARG A 17 -8.31 -8.16 6.90
C ARG A 17 -9.03 -9.08 5.92
N ASP A 18 -9.30 -10.33 6.31
CA ASP A 18 -10.06 -11.29 5.50
C ASP A 18 -9.50 -11.46 4.07
N ASN A 19 -8.17 -11.56 3.93
CA ASN A 19 -7.45 -11.57 2.63
C ASN A 19 -7.76 -10.35 1.73
N GLN A 20 -8.12 -9.22 2.33
CA GLN A 20 -8.30 -7.96 1.64
C GLN A 20 -7.33 -6.93 2.22
N LEU A 21 -6.75 -6.15 1.32
CA LEU A 21 -6.02 -4.93 1.66
C LEU A 21 -7.05 -3.88 2.07
N VAL A 22 -6.99 -3.45 3.32
CA VAL A 22 -7.81 -2.39 3.89
C VAL A 22 -7.03 -1.09 3.88
N ILE A 23 -7.62 -0.06 3.27
CA ILE A 23 -7.09 1.28 3.15
C ILE A 23 -7.92 2.17 4.08
N ALA A 24 -7.28 2.79 5.05
CA ALA A 24 -7.89 3.77 5.96
C ALA A 24 -7.01 5.03 6.04
N THR A 25 -7.58 6.18 6.37
CA THR A 25 -6.81 7.37 6.74
C THR A 25 -6.80 7.53 8.26
N LYS A 26 -5.80 8.23 8.80
CA LYS A 26 -5.75 8.55 10.23
C LYS A 26 -6.90 9.44 10.68
N GLU A 27 -7.34 10.34 9.80
CA GLU A 27 -8.38 11.33 10.08
C GLU A 27 -9.81 10.74 10.02
N ALA A 28 -10.01 9.72 9.18
CA ALA A 28 -11.31 9.10 8.98
C ALA A 28 -11.20 7.56 9.00
N PRO A 29 -10.98 6.96 10.18
CA PRO A 29 -10.85 5.49 10.32
C PRO A 29 -12.14 4.73 9.97
N ASN A 30 -13.28 5.42 9.88
CA ASN A 30 -14.56 4.85 9.47
C ASN A 30 -14.69 4.75 7.94
N LEU A 31 -13.93 5.54 7.19
CA LEU A 31 -13.93 5.52 5.73
C LEU A 31 -12.88 4.49 5.24
N ARG A 32 -13.27 3.23 5.26
CA ARG A 32 -12.39 2.11 4.84
C ARG A 32 -12.74 1.65 3.44
N LYS A 33 -11.73 1.52 2.59
CA LYS A 33 -11.85 0.81 1.31
C LYS A 33 -11.14 -0.53 1.43
N SER A 34 -11.74 -1.58 0.89
CA SER A 34 -11.09 -2.89 0.78
C SER A 34 -10.85 -3.25 -0.67
N VAL A 35 -9.70 -3.88 -0.93
CA VAL A 35 -9.34 -4.42 -2.23
C VAL A 35 -8.86 -5.85 -2.01
N PRO A 36 -9.41 -6.85 -2.72
CA PRO A 36 -8.94 -8.22 -2.58
C PRO A 36 -7.50 -8.35 -3.11
N ILE A 37 -6.63 -9.02 -2.36
CA ILE A 37 -5.19 -9.09 -2.66
C ILE A 37 -4.87 -9.82 -3.97
N GLU A 38 -5.78 -10.68 -4.45
CA GLU A 38 -5.64 -11.39 -5.72
C GLU A 38 -5.78 -10.50 -6.96
N ASP A 39 -6.50 -9.39 -6.81
CA ASP A 39 -6.66 -8.40 -7.85
C ASP A 39 -5.48 -7.42 -7.90
N ILE A 40 -4.49 -7.53 -7.00
CA ILE A 40 -3.37 -6.60 -6.89
C ILE A 40 -2.13 -7.21 -7.56
N GLY A 41 -1.51 -6.46 -8.46
CA GLY A 41 -0.28 -6.86 -9.14
C GLY A 41 0.94 -6.11 -8.63
N VAL A 42 0.74 -4.83 -8.30
CA VAL A 42 1.79 -3.97 -7.74
C VAL A 42 1.18 -2.97 -6.78
N VAL A 43 1.91 -2.71 -5.70
CA VAL A 43 1.62 -1.67 -4.71
C VAL A 43 2.80 -0.72 -4.69
N VAL A 44 2.54 0.57 -4.93
CA VAL A 44 3.55 1.62 -4.85
C VAL A 44 3.23 2.53 -3.68
N LEU A 45 4.17 2.64 -2.76
CA LEU A 45 4.09 3.42 -1.54
C LEU A 45 5.04 4.60 -1.68
N GLU A 46 4.49 5.80 -1.88
CA GLU A 46 5.27 7.01 -2.13
C GLU A 46 5.34 7.91 -0.89
N HIS A 47 4.22 8.01 -0.18
CA HIS A 47 4.14 8.91 0.97
C HIS A 47 4.77 8.30 2.23
N GLN A 48 5.78 8.97 2.82
CA GLN A 48 6.55 8.48 3.98
C GLN A 48 5.71 8.21 5.25
N GLN A 49 4.57 8.90 5.41
CA GLN A 49 3.67 8.67 6.55
C GLN A 49 2.70 7.49 6.32
N THR A 50 2.82 6.76 5.20
CA THR A 50 2.02 5.57 4.94
C THR A 50 2.45 4.45 5.87
N THR A 51 1.50 3.88 6.60
CA THR A 51 1.75 2.76 7.50
C THR A 51 1.31 1.47 6.83
N VAL A 52 2.15 0.44 6.87
CA VAL A 52 1.83 -0.89 6.33
C VAL A 52 2.04 -1.92 7.43
N THR A 53 1.07 -2.81 7.64
CA THR A 53 1.21 -3.88 8.63
C THR A 53 2.00 -5.07 8.07
N LEU A 54 2.75 -5.75 8.93
CA LEU A 54 3.54 -6.92 8.54
C LEU A 54 2.69 -8.07 7.95
N PRO A 55 1.50 -8.40 8.48
CA PRO A 55 0.64 -9.42 7.86
C PRO A 55 0.26 -9.10 6.42
N LEU A 56 0.06 -7.81 6.09
CA LEU A 56 -0.24 -7.38 4.74
C LEU A 56 0.95 -7.60 3.80
N LEU A 57 2.17 -7.24 4.22
CA LEU A 57 3.38 -7.49 3.43
C LEU A 57 3.58 -8.97 3.15
N ASN A 58 3.38 -9.83 4.15
CA ASN A 58 3.49 -11.28 3.98
C ASN A 58 2.45 -11.79 2.96
N ALA A 59 1.18 -11.38 3.08
CA ALA A 59 0.13 -11.80 2.16
C ALA A 59 0.34 -11.29 0.72
N LEU A 60 0.93 -10.10 0.55
CA LEU A 60 1.34 -9.56 -0.75
C LEU A 60 2.50 -10.38 -1.34
N SER A 61 3.50 -10.71 -0.53
CA SER A 61 4.65 -11.53 -0.93
C SER A 61 4.22 -12.93 -1.37
N ASP A 62 3.36 -13.60 -0.59
CA ASP A 62 2.85 -14.94 -0.86
C ASP A 62 2.08 -15.04 -2.19
N ARG A 63 1.53 -13.93 -2.68
CA ARG A 63 0.78 -13.85 -3.95
C ARG A 63 1.57 -13.24 -5.11
N ASN A 64 2.89 -13.13 -4.97
CA ASN A 64 3.79 -12.51 -5.95
C ASN A 64 3.34 -11.09 -6.32
N VAL A 65 2.85 -10.31 -5.35
CA VAL A 65 2.54 -8.90 -5.54
C VAL A 65 3.81 -8.09 -5.32
N ALA A 66 4.19 -7.27 -6.30
CA ALA A 66 5.35 -6.40 -6.16
C ALA A 66 5.01 -5.22 -5.23
N VAL A 67 5.87 -4.97 -4.23
CA VAL A 67 5.76 -3.80 -3.35
C VAL A 67 6.96 -2.89 -3.62
N ALA A 68 6.69 -1.68 -4.10
CA ALA A 68 7.70 -0.67 -4.39
C ALA A 68 7.56 0.51 -3.43
N PHE A 69 8.67 0.88 -2.80
CA PHE A 69 8.77 2.09 -1.99
C PHE A 69 9.42 3.17 -2.85
N ALA A 70 8.67 4.21 -3.17
CA ALA A 70 9.19 5.39 -3.83
C ALA A 70 9.46 6.44 -2.75
N THR A 71 10.70 6.89 -2.62
CA THR A 71 10.96 8.09 -1.84
C THR A 71 10.74 9.29 -2.75
N ALA A 72 10.04 10.31 -2.28
CA ALA A 72 9.90 11.60 -2.96
C ALA A 72 11.26 12.35 -3.00
N THR A 73 12.32 11.71 -3.49
CA THR A 73 13.64 12.32 -3.66
C THR A 73 13.68 12.92 -5.06
N GLY A 74 12.86 13.94 -5.27
CA GLY A 74 12.91 14.81 -6.45
C GLY A 74 14.07 15.81 -6.41
N CYS A 75 15.07 15.63 -5.54
CA CYS A 75 16.29 16.42 -5.57
C CYS A 75 17.43 15.66 -4.89
N PRO A 76 18.60 15.47 -5.53
CA PRO A 76 19.81 15.14 -4.81
C PRO A 76 20.11 16.33 -3.91
N THR A 77 19.93 16.20 -2.59
CA THR A 77 20.51 17.18 -1.66
C THR A 77 22.02 17.04 -1.75
N PRO A 78 22.77 18.06 -2.21
CA PRO A 78 24.19 18.12 -1.95
C PRO A 78 24.33 18.66 -0.52
N CYS A 79 24.51 17.78 0.45
CA CYS A 79 25.02 18.11 1.79
C CYS A 79 25.97 16.98 2.19
#